data_AF-A0A972XZN0-F1
#
_entry.id   AF-A0A972XZN0-F1
#
_cell.length_a   1.000
_cell.length_b   1.000
_cell.length_c   1.000
_cell.angle_alpha   90.00
_cell.angle_beta   90.00
_cell.angle_gamma   90.00
#
_symmetry.space_group_name_H-M   'P 1'
#
loop_
_entity.id
_entity.type
_entity.pdbx_description
1 polymer ?
#
loop_
_entity_poly.entity_id
_entity_poly.type
_entity_poly.pdbx_seq_one_letter_code
_entity_poly.pdbx_strand_id
1 'polypeptide(L)' 'ARYYMLYGDTNLINNEIEIYRSITREDLMTVAKKYLNPNQRLKLEYLPKKDQ' A
#
# COMPACT_ATOMS: atom_id res chain seq x y z
N ALA A 1 7.69 -19.70 1.26
CA ALA A 1 8.87 -19.20 0.53
C ALA A 1 8.47 -18.24 -0.62
N ARG A 2 7.78 -17.12 -0.33
CA ARG A 2 7.44 -16.08 -1.34
C ARG A 2 8.29 -14.80 -1.24
N TYR A 3 8.98 -14.60 -0.12
CA TYR A 3 9.76 -13.40 0.16
C TYR A 3 11.10 -13.35 -0.59
N TYR A 4 11.79 -14.50 -0.74
CA TYR A 4 13.10 -14.57 -1.38
C TYR A 4 13.08 -14.19 -2.87
N MET A 5 12.01 -14.53 -3.59
CA MET A 5 11.94 -14.33 -5.05
C MET A 5 11.53 -12.90 -5.46
N LEU A 6 10.90 -12.13 -4.57
CA LEU A 6 10.36 -10.80 -4.89
C LEU A 6 11.21 -9.64 -4.35
N TYR A 7 11.91 -9.81 -3.23
CA TYR A 7 12.62 -8.71 -2.56
C TYR A 7 14.11 -8.98 -2.28
N GLY A 8 14.65 -10.13 -2.70
CA GLY A 8 16.10 -10.40 -2.71
C GLY A 8 16.77 -10.59 -1.34
N ASP A 9 16.06 -10.45 -0.23
CA ASP A 9 16.61 -10.60 1.12
C ASP A 9 15.75 -11.52 2.00
N THR A 10 16.31 -12.66 2.42
CA THR A 10 15.64 -13.63 3.30
C THR A 10 15.43 -13.13 4.72
N ASN A 11 16.14 -12.08 5.14
CA ASN A 11 16.09 -11.57 6.52
C ASN A 11 14.90 -10.64 6.77
N LEU A 12 14.22 -10.18 5.71
CA LEU A 12 13.06 -9.28 5.82
C LEU A 12 11.93 -9.88 6.67
N ILE A 13 11.70 -11.21 6.61
CA ILE A 13 10.62 -11.86 7.38
C ILE A 13 10.74 -11.63 8.89
N ASN A 14 11.96 -11.64 9.42
CA ASN A 14 12.19 -11.48 10.86
C ASN A 14 12.15 -10.00 11.29
N ASN A 15 12.45 -9.08 10.37
CA ASN A 15 12.54 -7.64 10.65
C ASN A 15 11.24 -6.89 10.32
N GLU A 16 10.38 -7.43 9.44
CA GLU A 16 9.09 -6.83 9.06
C GLU A 16 8.18 -6.61 10.27
N ILE A 17 8.15 -7.56 11.22
CA ILE A 17 7.32 -7.43 12.42
C ILE A 17 7.79 -6.30 13.35
N GLU A 18 9.08 -6.01 13.38
CA GLU A 18 9.63 -4.88 14.13
C GLU A 18 9.29 -3.55 13.46
N ILE A 19 9.35 -3.50 12.12
CA ILE A 19 8.94 -2.34 11.33
C ILE A 19 7.47 -2.01 11.62
N TYR A 20 6.55 -2.98 11.55
CA TYR A 20 5.14 -2.73 11.88
C TYR A 20 4.90 -2.24 13.31
N ARG A 21 5.67 -2.75 14.27
CA ARG A 21 5.58 -2.33 15.69
C ARG A 21 6.16 -0.94 15.94
N SER A 22 7.10 -0.50 15.10
CA SER A 22 7.72 0.82 15.21
C SER A 22 6.85 1.96 14.66
N ILE A 23 5.81 1.65 13.88
CA ILE A 23 4.93 2.65 13.26
C ILE A 23 4.12 3.38 14.32
N THR A 24 4.23 4.71 14.34
CA THR A 24 3.46 5.57 15.24
C THR A 24 2.15 6.04 14.61
N ARG A 25 1.23 6.60 15.42
CA ARG A 25 -0.03 7.15 14.91
C ARG A 25 0.20 8.38 14.04
N GLU A 26 1.23 9.14 14.37
CA GLU A 26 1.68 10.34 13.68
C GLU A 26 2.20 10.00 12.28
N ASP A 27 2.94 8.88 12.15
CA ASP A 27 3.39 8.36 10.86
C ASP A 27 2.20 7.97 9.98
N LEU A 28 1.20 7.26 10.55
CA LEU A 28 -0.02 6.89 9.83
C LEU A 28 -0.77 8.13 9.33
N MET A 29 -0.92 9.15 10.17
CA MET A 29 -1.56 10.42 9.77
C MET A 29 -0.78 11.14 8.66
N THR A 30 0.55 11.13 8.73
CA THR A 30 1.42 11.79 7.74
C THR A 30 1.33 11.11 6.38
N VAL A 31 1.38 9.77 6.36
CA VAL A 31 1.20 8.97 5.14
C VAL A 31 -0.19 9.17 4.55
N ALA A 32 -1.24 9.17 5.38
CA ALA A 32 -2.60 9.43 4.92
C ALA A 32 -2.72 10.80 4.23
N LYS A 33 -2.19 11.86 4.85
CA LYS A 33 -2.18 13.20 4.23
C LYS A 33 -1.35 13.27 2.94
N LYS A 34 -0.30 12.47 2.82
CA LYS A 34 0.59 12.47 1.66
C LYS A 34 -0.02 11.76 0.45
N TYR A 35 -0.69 10.63 0.65
CA TYR A 35 -1.13 9.75 -0.44
C TYR A 35 -2.65 9.74 -0.69
N LEU A 36 -3.47 10.08 0.30
CA LEU A 36 -4.93 10.16 0.13
C LEU A 36 -5.38 11.58 -0.26
N ASN A 37 -4.73 12.15 -1.26
CA ASN A 37 -5.07 13.47 -1.76
C ASN A 37 -6.16 13.40 -2.84
N PRO A 38 -7.12 14.34 -2.86
CA PRO A 38 -8.19 14.38 -3.88
C PRO A 38 -7.65 14.38 -5.31
N ASN A 39 -6.49 15.02 -5.51
CA ASN A 39 -5.83 15.16 -6.81
C ASN A 39 -5.21 13.84 -7.32
N GLN A 40 -5.10 12.80 -6.49
CA GLN A 40 -4.51 11.50 -6.83
C GLN A 40 -5.57 10.39 -6.91
N ARG A 41 -6.86 10.76 -6.92
CA ARG A 41 -7.97 9.80 -6.98
C ARG A 41 -8.34 9.48 -8.42
N LEU A 42 -8.14 8.24 -8.84
CA LEU A 42 -8.76 7.68 -10.05
C LEU A 42 -10.13 7.08 -9.68
N LYS A 43 -11.20 7.60 -10.28
CA LYS A 43 -12.54 6.99 -10.19
C LYS A 43 -12.85 6.32 -11.52
N LEU A 44 -12.73 4.99 -11.57
CA LEU A 44 -13.09 4.19 -12.74
C LEU A 44 -14.51 3.66 -12.56
N GLU A 45 -15.43 4.16 -13.39
CA GLU A 45 -16.80 3.63 -13.47
C GLU A 45 -16.88 2.71 -14.70
N TYR A 46 -16.89 1.40 -14.46
CA TYR A 46 -17.08 0.42 -15.52
C TYR A 46 -18.58 0.22 -15.75
N LEU A 47 -19.09 0.83 -16.83
CA LEU A 47 -20.49 0.68 -17.22
C LEU A 47 -20.63 -0.37 -18.33
N PRO A 48 -21.71 -1.18 -18.30
CA PRO A 48 -21.98 -2.11 -19.38
C PRO A 48 -22.25 -1.35 -20.69
N LYS A 49 -21.81 -1.93 -21.80
CA LYS A 49 -22.08 -1.39 -23.14
C LYS A 49 -23.60 -1.37 -23.34
N LYS A 50 -24.16 -0.20 -23.68
CA LYS A 50 -25.54 -0.12 -24.14
C LYS A 50 -25.58 -0.68 -25.56
N ASP A 51 -26.32 -1.75 -25.75
CA ASP A 51 -26.67 -2.24 -27.09
C ASP A 51 -27.56 -1.18 -27.77
N GLN A 52 -27.22 -0.86 -29.02
CA GLN A 52 -27.99 0.07 -29.88
C GLN A 52 -29.25 -0.61 -30.41
#